data_AF-A0ABD5YI90-F1
#
_entry.id   AF-A0ABD5YI90-F1
#
_cell.length_a   1.000
_cell.length_b   1.000
_cell.length_c   1.000
_cell.angle_alpha   90.00
_cell.angle_beta   90.00
_cell.angle_gamma   90.00
#
_symmetry.space_group_name_H-M   'P 1'
#
loop_
_entity.id
_entity.type
_entity.pdbx_description
1 polymer ?
#
loop_
_entity_poly.entity_id
_entity_poly.type
_entity_poly.pdbx_seq_one_letter_code
_entity_poly.pdbx_strand_id
1 'polypeptide(L)'
;MIGYYDYVLGLIPAALIGVTAVLNLVGLSLTAALPGGALVAGAIMAHAIFVRNPVAGVRGGTERSRDGSSASVRDSVDRAVERSQSGRSGAGASD
;
A
#
# COMPACT_ATOMS: atom_id res chain seq x y z
N MET A 1 -6.76 -4.37 8.28
CA MET A 1 -7.61 -3.17 8.23
C MET A 1 -8.09 -3.06 6.79
N ILE A 2 -9.38 -3.25 6.53
CA ILE A 2 -9.93 -3.03 5.19
C ILE A 2 -9.97 -1.53 4.95
N GLY A 3 -9.15 -1.06 4.02
CA GLY A 3 -9.05 0.35 3.66
C GLY A 3 -10.06 0.72 2.57
N TYR A 4 -10.20 2.03 2.32
CA TYR A 4 -11.01 2.57 1.22
C TYR A 4 -10.70 1.91 -0.14
N TYR A 5 -9.42 1.65 -0.42
CA TYR A 5 -8.99 1.02 -1.68
C TYR A 5 -9.40 -0.45 -1.79
N ASP A 6 -9.51 -1.17 -0.67
CA ASP A 6 -10.00 -2.56 -0.67
C ASP A 6 -11.48 -2.61 -1.08
N TYR A 7 -12.27 -1.62 -0.64
CA TYR A 7 -13.66 -1.49 -1.07
C TYR A 7 -13.79 -1.12 -2.54
N VAL A 8 -13.00 -0.15 -3.03
CA VAL A 8 -13.00 0.23 -4.46
C VAL A 8 -12.58 -0.97 -5.32
N LEU A 9 -11.57 -1.72 -4.88
CA LEU A 9 -11.09 -2.91 -5.58
C LEU A 9 -12.14 -4.01 -5.63
N GLY A 10 -12.95 -4.18 -4.58
CA GLY A 10 -14.09 -5.10 -4.58
C GLY A 10 -15.29 -4.59 -5.38
N LEU A 11 -15.52 -3.27 -5.40
CA LEU A 11 -16.65 -2.63 -6.09
C LEU A 11 -16.56 -2.71 -7.61
N ILE A 12 -15.36 -2.67 -8.19
CA ILE A 12 -15.18 -2.78 -9.65
C ILE A 12 -15.70 -4.13 -10.20
N PRO A 13 -15.22 -5.30 -9.74
CA PRO A 13 -15.74 -6.58 -10.21
C PRO A 13 -17.19 -6.82 -9.77
N ALA A 14 -17.57 -6.38 -8.57
CA ALA A 14 -18.95 -6.50 -8.10
C ALA A 14 -19.93 -5.69 -8.97
N ALA A 15 -19.58 -4.46 -9.35
CA ALA A 15 -20.40 -3.64 -10.23
C ALA A 15 -20.43 -4.22 -11.64
N LEU A 16 -19.30 -4.67 -12.19
CA LEU A 16 -19.26 -5.28 -13.51
C LEU A 16 -20.18 -6.51 -13.57
N ILE A 17 -20.05 -7.44 -12.63
CA ILE A 17 -20.84 -8.68 -12.61
C ILE A 17 -22.29 -8.39 -12.24
N GLY A 18 -22.52 -7.60 -11.19
CA GLY A 18 -23.85 -7.30 -10.66
C GLY A 18 -24.70 -6.51 -11.65
N VAL A 19 -24.17 -5.43 -12.21
CA VAL A 19 -24.90 -4.61 -13.21
C VAL A 19 -25.16 -5.43 -14.46
N THR A 20 -24.16 -6.18 -14.96
CA THR A 20 -24.37 -7.05 -16.13
C THR A 20 -25.44 -8.11 -15.87
N ALA A 21 -25.43 -8.75 -14.69
CA ALA A 21 -26.43 -9.74 -14.31
C ALA A 21 -27.83 -9.13 -14.21
N VAL A 22 -27.97 -7.96 -13.60
CA VAL A 22 -29.25 -7.23 -13.52
C VAL A 22 -29.77 -6.89 -14.91
N LEU A 23 -28.92 -6.32 -15.78
CA LEU A 23 -29.31 -5.99 -17.15
C LEU A 23 -29.72 -7.24 -17.96
N ASN A 24 -29.04 -8.36 -17.76
CA ASN A 24 -29.41 -9.63 -18.37
C ASN A 24 -30.77 -10.14 -17.87
N LEU A 25 -31.08 -9.97 -16.58
CA LEU A 25 -32.36 -10.35 -15.98
C LEU A 25 -33.54 -9.49 -16.47
N VAL A 26 -33.32 -8.21 -16.79
CA VAL A 26 -34.35 -7.36 -17.44
C VAL A 26 -34.47 -7.61 -18.95
N GLY A 27 -33.75 -8.59 -19.49
CA GLY A 27 -33.92 -9.07 -20.87
C GLY A 27 -32.97 -8.45 -21.90
N LEU A 28 -31.95 -7.71 -21.47
CA LEU A 28 -30.88 -7.27 -22.38
C LEU A 28 -29.91 -8.43 -22.64
N SER A 29 -29.61 -8.71 -23.90
CA SER A 29 -28.58 -9.69 -24.25
C SER A 29 -27.24 -9.36 -23.60
N LEU A 30 -26.45 -10.39 -23.28
CA LEU A 30 -25.11 -10.24 -22.68
C LEU A 30 -24.23 -9.23 -23.44
N THR A 31 -24.30 -9.21 -24.77
CA THR A 31 -23.56 -8.30 -25.64
C THR A 31 -23.90 -6.83 -25.39
N ALA A 32 -25.11 -6.51 -24.95
CA ALA A 32 -25.54 -5.16 -24.58
C ALA A 32 -25.35 -4.88 -23.07
N ALA A 33 -25.55 -5.89 -22.23
CA ALA A 33 -25.40 -5.78 -20.79
C ALA A 33 -23.94 -5.57 -20.35
N LEU A 34 -22.99 -6.25 -21.01
CA LEU A 34 -21.56 -6.17 -20.69
C LEU A 34 -20.99 -4.75 -20.85
N PRO A 35 -21.18 -4.04 -21.99
CA PRO A 35 -20.79 -2.64 -22.12
C PRO A 35 -21.43 -1.74 -21.05
N GLY A 36 -22.70 -1.99 -20.70
CA GLY A 36 -23.39 -1.24 -19.64
C GLY A 36 -22.74 -1.42 -18.26
N GLY A 37 -22.46 -2.67 -17.87
CA GLY A 37 -21.73 -2.96 -16.63
C GLY A 37 -20.32 -2.38 -16.60
N ALA A 38 -19.62 -2.42 -17.75
CA ALA A 38 -18.28 -1.84 -17.89
C ALA A 38 -18.28 -0.32 -17.71
N LEU A 39 -19.29 0.40 -18.20
CA LEU A 39 -19.41 1.85 -17.99
C LEU A 39 -19.58 2.21 -16.52
N VAL A 40 -20.40 1.46 -15.78
CA VAL A 40 -20.61 1.69 -14.34
C VAL A 40 -19.33 1.39 -13.55
N ALA A 41 -18.66 0.28 -13.85
CA ALA A 41 -17.38 -0.06 -13.24
C ALA A 41 -16.30 1.02 -13.54
N GLY A 42 -16.26 1.51 -14.79
CA GLY A 42 -15.39 2.60 -15.22
C GLY A 42 -15.66 3.91 -14.49
N ALA A 43 -16.93 4.26 -14.24
CA ALA A 43 -17.31 5.43 -13.46
C ALA A 43 -16.85 5.33 -12.00
N ILE A 44 -16.95 4.15 -11.37
CA ILE A 44 -16.42 3.91 -10.02
C ILE A 44 -14.90 4.08 -10.00
N MET A 45 -14.21 3.50 -10.99
CA MET A 45 -12.76 3.62 -11.13
C MET A 45 -12.34 5.09 -11.29
N ALA A 46 -13.01 5.83 -12.18
CA ALA A 46 -12.77 7.25 -12.40
C ALA A 46 -13.02 8.04 -11.11
N HIS A 47 -14.14 7.83 -10.43
CA HIS A 47 -14.46 8.48 -9.17
C HIS A 47 -13.37 8.25 -8.13
N ALA A 48 -12.85 7.02 -8.01
CA ALA A 48 -11.76 6.72 -7.08
C ALA A 48 -10.47 7.47 -7.41
N ILE A 49 -10.09 7.56 -8.70
CA ILE A 49 -8.87 8.24 -9.15
C ILE A 49 -8.96 9.76 -8.92
N PHE A 50 -10.11 10.37 -9.22
CA PHE A 50 -10.29 11.82 -9.12
C PHE A 50 -10.62 12.31 -7.71
N VAL A 51 -11.34 11.52 -6.90
CA VAL A 51 -11.69 11.91 -5.52
C VAL A 51 -10.58 11.56 -4.52
N ARG A 52 -9.90 10.43 -4.72
CA ARG A 52 -8.82 10.00 -3.83
C ARG A 52 -7.52 9.85 -4.61
N ASN A 53 -6.75 10.94 -4.68
CA ASN A 53 -5.47 10.96 -5.38
C ASN A 53 -4.59 9.77 -4.93
N PRO A 54 -4.27 8.82 -5.83
CA PRO A 54 -3.55 7.60 -5.48
C PRO A 54 -2.16 7.85 -4.87
N VAL A 55 -1.56 9.04 -5.07
CA VAL A 55 -0.26 9.37 -4.45
C VAL A 55 -0.31 9.58 -2.93
N ALA A 56 -1.50 9.71 -2.33
CA ALA A 56 -1.60 9.83 -0.87
C ALA A 56 -1.22 8.54 -0.12
N GLY A 57 -1.30 7.37 -0.78
CA GLY A 57 -1.06 6.05 -0.16
C GLY A 57 0.41 5.59 -0.14
N VAL A 58 1.27 6.13 -1.00
CA VAL A 58 2.68 5.70 -1.13
C VAL A 58 3.58 6.22 0.01
N ARG A 59 3.20 7.29 0.70
CA ARG A 59 4.03 7.87 1.78
C ARG A 59 4.07 7.02 3.06
N GLY A 60 3.01 6.25 3.36
CA GLY A 60 2.90 5.51 4.63
C GLY A 60 3.76 4.24 4.75
N GLY A 61 4.28 3.71 3.63
CA GLY A 61 5.11 2.49 3.61
C GLY A 61 6.62 2.77 3.73
N THR A 62 7.07 3.94 3.28
CA THR A 62 8.50 4.27 3.20
C THR A 62 9.04 4.94 4.48
N GLU A 63 8.18 5.59 5.27
CA GLU A 63 8.59 6.23 6.53
C GLU A 63 8.88 5.20 7.64
N ARG A 64 8.08 4.14 7.74
CA ARG A 64 8.22 3.12 8.80
C ARG A 64 9.53 2.32 8.70
N SER A 65 10.03 2.11 7.48
CA SER A 65 11.32 1.43 7.24
C SER A 65 12.53 2.34 7.45
N ARG A 66 12.38 3.67 7.28
CA ARG A 66 13.45 4.64 7.51
C ARG A 66 13.71 4.87 8.99
N ASP A 67 12.67 4.90 9.82
CA ASP A 67 12.81 5.06 11.27
C ASP A 67 13.48 3.84 11.91
N GLY A 68 13.10 2.62 11.50
CA GLY A 68 13.72 1.39 12.00
C GLY A 68 15.19 1.23 11.58
N SER A 69 15.52 1.57 10.33
CA SER A 69 16.88 1.46 9.80
C SER A 69 17.82 2.51 10.39
N SER A 70 17.34 3.74 10.61
CA SER A 70 18.14 4.79 11.23
C SER A 70 18.36 4.53 12.73
N ALA A 71 17.38 3.95 13.44
CA ALA A 71 17.55 3.49 14.80
C ALA A 71 18.55 2.32 14.91
N SER A 72 18.48 1.33 14.02
CA SER A 72 19.41 0.19 14.03
C SER A 72 20.85 0.58 13.65
N VAL A 73 21.02 1.56 12.76
CA VAL A 73 22.33 2.11 12.40
C VAL A 73 22.94 2.86 13.57
N ARG A 74 22.16 3.67 14.30
CA ARG A 74 22.61 4.35 15.52
C ARG A 74 23.05 3.34 16.59
N ASP A 75 22.24 2.31 16.85
CA ASP A 75 22.57 1.24 17.80
C ASP A 75 23.87 0.50 17.40
N SER A 76 24.07 0.26 16.11
CA SER A 76 25.29 -0.37 15.58
C SER A 76 26.53 0.52 15.74
N VAL A 77 26.37 1.84 15.54
CA VAL A 77 27.45 2.82 15.72
C VAL A 77 27.82 2.95 17.20
N ASP A 78 26.85 3.03 18.10
CA ASP A 78 27.09 3.12 19.54
C ASP A 78 27.84 1.88 20.06
N ARG A 79 27.44 0.67 19.62
CA ARG A 79 28.18 -0.57 19.94
C ARG A 79 29.60 -0.60 19.38
N ALA A 80 29.80 -0.08 18.16
CA ALA A 80 31.13 -0.03 17.56
C ALA A 80 32.05 0.95 18.30
N VAL A 81 31.51 2.10 18.74
CA VAL A 81 32.22 3.09 19.55
C VAL A 81 32.63 2.49 20.89
N GLU A 82 31.72 1.83 21.59
CA GLU A 82 31.99 1.21 22.90
C GLU A 82 33.11 0.16 22.79
N ARG A 83 33.06 -0.68 21.73
CA ARG A 83 34.10 -1.67 21.44
C ARG A 83 35.46 -1.05 21.13
N SER A 84 35.47 0.10 20.44
CA SER A 84 36.72 0.81 20.12
C SER A 84 37.38 1.38 21.36
N GLN A 85 36.59 1.85 22.33
CA GLN A 85 37.07 2.40 23.58
C GLN A 85 37.60 1.29 24.49
N SER A 86 36.88 0.17 24.63
CA SER A 86 37.33 -0.97 25.44
C SER A 86 38.60 -1.63 24.90
N GLY A 87 38.76 -1.70 23.57
CA GLY A 87 39.97 -2.22 22.92
C GLY A 87 41.20 -1.32 23.10
N ARG A 88 41.00 -0.01 23.29
CA ARG A 88 42.08 0.97 23.49
C ARG A 88 42.57 1.03 24.94
N SER A 89 41.72 0.68 25.90
CA SER A 89 42.06 0.64 27.33
C SER A 89 42.89 -0.58 27.74
N GLY A 90 42.89 -1.66 26.94
CA GLY A 90 43.59 -2.91 27.27
C GLY A 90 45.08 -2.96 26.87
N ALA A 91 45.58 -1.99 26.11
CA ALA A 91 46.96 -1.99 25.60
C ALA A 91 47.93 -1.08 26.39
N GLY A 92 47.48 -0.47 27.48
CA GLY A 92 48.26 0.49 28.27
C GLY A 92 48.66 0.04 29.68
N ALA A 93 48.48 -1.24 30.03
CA ALA A 93 48.75 -1.72 31.38
C ALA A 93 49.58 -3.02 31.36
N SER A 94 50.88 -2.85 31.15
CA SER A 94 51.91 -3.70 31.78
C SER A 94 53.27 -3.08 31.47
N ASP A 95 53.84 -2.42 32.49
CA ASP A 95 55.27 -2.18 32.66
C ASP A 95 56.07 -3.52 32.67
#